data_AF-A0A1G1E3Y5-F1
#
_entry.id   AF-A0A1G1E3Y5-F1
#
_cell.length_a   1.000
_cell.length_b   1.000
_cell.length_c   1.000
_cell.angle_alpha   90.00
_cell.angle_beta   90.00
_cell.angle_gamma   90.00
#
_symmetry.space_group_name_H-M   'P 1'
#
loop_
_entity.id
_entity.type
_entity.pdbx_description
1 polymer ?
#
loop_
_entity_poly.entity_id
_entity_poly.type
_entity_poly.pdbx_seq_one_letter_code
_entity_poly.pdbx_strand_id
1 'polypeptide(L)' 'MMSKAELARKSNVTVQTIDRIEKGNSCRLDTKRKIILALGYKLSDRAKIFFNDDNR' A
#
# COMPACT_ATOMS: atom_id res chain seq x y z
N MET A 1 2.02 16.76 -4.87
CA MET A 1 2.09 15.87 -3.69
C MET A 1 0.79 15.09 -3.68
N MET A 2 0.83 13.76 -3.85
CA MET A 2 -0.40 12.95 -3.89
C MET A 2 -0.96 12.84 -2.47
N SER A 3 -2.22 13.18 -2.26
CA SER A 3 -2.88 13.05 -0.97
C SER A 3 -3.21 11.59 -0.66
N LYS A 4 -3.27 11.21 0.62
CA LYS A 4 -3.67 9.86 1.06
C LYS A 4 -5.01 9.43 0.46
N ALA A 5 -5.94 10.38 0.31
CA ALA A 5 -7.24 10.18 -0.32
C ALA A 5 -7.15 9.82 -1.81
N GLU A 6 -6.22 10.42 -2.55
CA GLU A 6 -6.02 10.11 -3.97
C GLU A 6 -5.42 8.72 -4.15
N LEU A 7 -4.45 8.36 -3.31
CA LEU A 7 -3.88 7.02 -3.31
C LEU A 7 -4.94 5.97 -2.95
N ALA A 8 -5.77 6.23 -1.94
CA ALA A 8 -6.87 5.36 -1.55
C ALA A 8 -7.85 5.11 -2.71
N ARG A 9 -8.25 6.18 -3.42
CA ARG A 9 -9.12 6.09 -4.60
C ARG A 9 -8.48 5.28 -5.73
N LYS A 10 -7.21 5.55 -6.07
CA LYS A 10 -6.50 4.82 -7.12
C LYS A 10 -6.31 3.34 -6.80
N SER A 11 -6.06 3.01 -5.53
CA SER A 11 -5.84 1.64 -5.07
C SER A 11 -7.17 0.90 -4.79
N ASN A 12 -8.32 1.57 -4.92
CA ASN A 12 -9.62 1.01 -4.54
C ASN A 12 -9.65 0.50 -3.08
N VAL A 13 -9.07 1.27 -2.15
CA VAL A 13 -9.02 0.98 -0.72
C VAL A 13 -9.52 2.18 0.08
N THR A 14 -9.85 1.98 1.35
CA THR A 14 -10.23 3.08 2.23
C THR A 14 -9.01 3.85 2.72
N VAL A 15 -9.18 5.16 2.98
CA VAL A 15 -8.12 6.01 3.56
C VAL A 15 -7.64 5.45 4.91
N GLN A 16 -8.54 4.88 5.72
CA GLN A 16 -8.18 4.20 6.97
C GLN A 16 -7.27 2.99 6.76
N THR A 17 -7.41 2.28 5.63
CA THR A 17 -6.54 1.15 5.31
C THR A 17 -5.15 1.63 4.93
N ILE A 18 -5.03 2.71 4.16
CA ILE A 18 -3.75 3.38 3.89
C ILE A 18 -3.09 3.84 5.20
N ASP A 19 -3.84 4.49 6.09
CA ASP A 19 -3.31 5.00 7.36
C ASP A 19 -2.82 3.87 8.28
N ARG A 20 -3.52 2.73 8.32
CA ARG A 20 -3.06 1.53 9.02
C ARG A 20 -1.76 0.97 8.44
N ILE A 21 -1.63 0.97 7.12
CA ILE A 21 -0.44 0.48 6.40
C ILE A 21 0.75 1.39 6.66
N GLU A 22 0.56 2.71 6.64
CA GLU A 22 1.61 3.68 7.01
C GLU A 22 2.05 3.51 8.48
N LYS A 23 1.14 3.08 9.36
CA LYS A 23 1.46 2.70 10.74
C LYS A 23 2.14 1.32 10.88
N GLY A 24 2.40 0.63 9.77
CA GLY A 24 3.09 -0.67 9.77
C GLY A 24 2.19 -1.88 10.04
N ASN A 25 0.86 -1.74 9.94
CA ASN A 25 -0.03 -2.90 10.07
C ASN A 25 0.05 -3.81 8.83
N SER A 26 -0.09 -5.12 9.09
CA SER A 26 -0.28 -6.12 8.04
C SER A 26 -1.56 -5.86 7.26
N CYS A 27 -1.46 -5.91 5.93
CA CYS A 27 -2.61 -5.85 5.02
C CYS A 27 -2.63 -7.05 4.08
N ARG A 28 -3.81 -7.34 3.51
CA ARG A 28 -3.99 -8.46 2.57
C ARG A 28 -3.08 -8.29 1.35
N LEU A 29 -2.59 -9.40 0.82
CA LEU A 29 -1.80 -9.41 -0.43
C LEU A 29 -2.51 -8.66 -1.56
N ASP A 30 -3.83 -8.85 -1.72
CA ASP A 30 -4.64 -8.13 -2.69
C ASP A 30 -4.54 -6.60 -2.54
N THR A 31 -4.62 -6.10 -1.31
CA THR A 31 -4.47 -4.68 -0.98
C THR A 31 -3.07 -4.17 -1.33
N LYS A 32 -2.01 -4.94 -1.03
CA LYS A 32 -0.63 -4.60 -1.41
C LYS A 32 -0.49 -4.48 -2.92
N ARG A 33 -1.02 -5.44 -3.68
CA ARG A 33 -1.00 -5.43 -5.16
C ARG A 33 -1.67 -4.18 -5.72
N LYS A 34 -2.85 -3.83 -5.20
CA LYS A 34 -3.59 -2.63 -5.62
C LYS A 34 -2.83 -1.33 -5.35
N ILE A 35 -2.20 -1.22 -4.17
CA ILE A 35 -1.42 -0.03 -3.80
C ILE A 35 -0.16 0.09 -4.65
N ILE A 36 0.56 -1.01 -4.89
CA ILE A 36 1.74 -1.04 -5.76
C ILE A 36 1.40 -0.57 -7.17
N LEU A 37 0.30 -1.08 -7.73
CA LEU A 37 -0.18 -0.68 -9.06
C LEU A 37 -0.63 0.77 -9.09
N ALA A 38 -1.32 1.26 -8.05
CA ALA A 38 -1.75 2.64 -7.93
C ALA A 38 -0.57 3.64 -7.85
N LEU A 39 0.55 3.19 -7.30
CA LEU A 39 1.81 3.93 -7.24
C LEU A 39 2.65 3.80 -8.53
N GLY A 40 2.26 2.94 -9.46
CA GLY A 40 2.98 2.72 -10.72
C GLY A 40 4.21 1.82 -10.62
N TYR A 41 4.34 1.05 -9.52
CA TYR A 41 5.43 0.11 -9.33
C TYR A 41 5.08 -1.30 -9.82
N LYS A 42 6.10 -2.15 -9.95
CA LYS A 42 5.90 -3.57 -10.25
C LYS A 42 5.62 -4.34 -8.96
N LEU A 43 4.89 -5.45 -9.09
CA LEU A 43 4.63 -6.40 -7.98
C LEU A 43 5.91 -6.87 -7.29
N SER A 44 7.02 -6.94 -8.04
CA SER A 44 8.35 -7.29 -7.54
C SER A 44 8.93 -6.24 -6.57
N ASP A 45 8.52 -4.98 -6.68
CA ASP A 45 8.95 -3.88 -5.80
C ASP A 45 8.16 -3.86 -4.47
N ARG A 46 7.32 -4.85 -4.19
CA ARG A 46 6.57 -4.93 -2.93
C ARG A 46 7.46 -4.82 -1.70
N ALA A 47 8.66 -5.42 -1.73
CA ALA A 47 9.61 -5.40 -0.63
C ALA A 47 10.20 -3.99 -0.40
N LYS A 48 10.22 -3.15 -1.43
CA LYS A 48 10.66 -1.75 -1.34
C LYS A 48 9.57 -0.79 -0.85
N ILE A 49 8.31 -1.21 -0.83
CA ILE A 49 7.18 -0.37 -0.38
C ILE A 49 6.71 -0.82 0.99
N PHE A 50 6.70 -2.13 1.25
CA PHE A 50 6.24 -2.73 2.50
C PHE A 50 7.43 -3.30 3.30
N PHE A 51 8.33 -2.44 3.77
CA PHE A 51 9.53 -2.84 4.52
C PHE A 51 9.25 -3.56 5.85
N ASN A 52 8.10 -3.28 6.48
CA ASN A 52 7.73 -3.86 7.78
C ASN A 52 7.08 -5.25 7.71
N ASP A 53 6.79 -5.77 6.51
CA ASP A 53 6.17 -7.09 6.36
C ASP A 53 7.19 -8.24 6.36
N ASP A 54 8.45 -7.95 6.02
CA ASP A 54 9.56 -8.92 5.92
C ASP A 54 10.36 -9.06 7.24
N ASN A 55 10.00 -8.33 8.30
CA ASN A 55 10.73 -8.37 9.58
C ASN A 55 10.06 -9.29 10.62
N ARG A 56 9.60 -10.47 10.18
CA ARG A 56 9.07 -11.51 11.06
C ARG A 56 9.42 -12.91 10.59
#